data_AF-A0AA42C736-F1
#
_entry.id   AF-A0AA42C736-F1
#
_cell.length_a   1.000
_cell.length_b   1.000
_cell.length_c   1.000
_cell.angle_alpha   90.00
_cell.angle_beta   90.00
_cell.angle_gamma   90.00
#
_symmetry.space_group_name_H-M   'P 1'
#
loop_
_entity.id
_entity.type
_entity.pdbx_description
1 polymer ?
#
loop_
_entity_poly.entity_id
_entity_poly.type
_entity_poly.pdbx_seq_one_letter_code
_entity_poly.pdbx_strand_id
1 'polypeptide(L)'
;MNTLSAYILKAMRKSYKNIWDRIELPKPDCIQEPNAAAKVIFDLLTSDKPCMIARFGSTELTCLANYSGIYRTHQNIFGFIKGEKPPWWWDPKIISQMQQWSGFFPPEVHKIEQFCELMIQDIPLVDVLGSWLHEEHLFAEELLSAEKIALLFFDPFWAIHPWTKALEGKKVLVVHPFTETIQQQYKKRELIFENNLLPEFELKTIKAVQSIAGATTSFADWFEALDYMKKQIEETDFDICLIGAGAYGFPLAAHVKRLGKKAFHIGGSLQLLFGIKGKRWESDYHNVYNYPSLFNAHWVRPKEEEKPTNAQIVEGACYW
;
A
#
# COMPACT_ATOMS: atom_id res chain seq x y z
N MET A 1 -5.32 -4.97 -29.33
CA MET A 1 -4.18 -4.87 -30.28
C MET A 1 -3.56 -6.24 -30.44
N ASN A 2 -3.09 -6.61 -31.65
CA ASN A 2 -2.47 -7.92 -31.83
C ASN A 2 -1.09 -7.98 -31.14
N THR A 3 -0.66 -9.20 -30.83
CA THR A 3 0.57 -9.48 -30.08
C THR A 3 1.83 -8.97 -30.79
N LEU A 4 1.89 -9.08 -32.12
CA LEU A 4 3.05 -8.66 -32.90
C LEU A 4 3.26 -7.14 -32.85
N SER A 5 2.20 -6.36 -33.05
CA SER A 5 2.22 -4.90 -32.94
C SER A 5 2.66 -4.45 -31.54
N ALA A 6 2.23 -5.16 -30.49
CA ALA A 6 2.65 -4.85 -29.11
C ALA A 6 4.15 -5.05 -28.92
N TYR A 7 4.70 -6.15 -29.45
CA TYR A 7 6.13 -6.42 -29.38
C TYR A 7 6.95 -5.40 -30.14
N ILE A 8 6.53 -5.02 -31.36
CA ILE A 8 7.21 -4.01 -32.17
C ILE A 8 7.23 -2.67 -31.43
N LEU A 9 6.09 -2.21 -30.90
CA LEU A 9 6.02 -0.94 -30.18
C LEU A 9 6.87 -0.95 -28.90
N LYS A 10 6.87 -2.05 -28.13
CA LYS A 10 7.74 -2.20 -26.95
C LYS A 10 9.23 -2.17 -27.34
N ALA A 11 9.60 -2.80 -28.45
CA ALA A 11 10.97 -2.76 -28.97
C ALA A 11 11.36 -1.34 -29.40
N MET A 12 10.49 -0.62 -30.13
CA MET A 12 10.70 0.78 -30.51
C MET A 12 10.88 1.69 -29.29
N ARG A 13 10.04 1.54 -28.25
CA ARG A 13 10.19 2.27 -26.99
C ARG A 13 11.52 1.97 -26.31
N LYS A 14 11.96 0.70 -26.28
CA LYS A 14 13.25 0.31 -25.71
C LYS A 14 14.42 0.93 -26.48
N SER A 15 14.37 0.89 -27.81
CA SER A 15 15.39 1.51 -28.66
C SER A 15 15.41 3.03 -28.50
N TYR A 16 14.24 3.68 -28.46
CA TYR A 16 14.15 5.13 -28.20
C TYR A 16 14.81 5.50 -26.87
N LYS A 17 14.52 4.77 -25.80
CA LYS A 17 15.14 4.96 -24.48
C LYS A 17 16.66 4.77 -24.45
N ASN A 18 17.22 3.97 -25.35
CA ASN A 18 18.66 3.74 -25.42
C ASN A 18 19.40 4.82 -26.24
N ILE A 19 18.68 5.52 -27.12
CA ILE A 19 19.25 6.51 -28.05
C ILE A 19 19.07 7.94 -27.50
N TRP A 20 17.94 8.21 -26.84
CA TRP A 20 17.63 9.51 -26.25
C TRP A 20 17.63 9.41 -24.72
N ASP A 21 18.19 10.44 -24.07
CA ASP A 21 18.16 10.56 -22.61
C ASP A 21 16.73 10.46 -22.08
N ARG A 22 16.61 9.75 -20.97
CA ARG A 22 15.34 9.46 -20.33
C ARG A 22 14.74 10.78 -19.84
N ILE A 23 13.59 11.17 -20.37
CA ILE A 23 12.71 12.11 -19.65
C ILE A 23 12.13 11.29 -18.49
N GLU A 24 12.86 11.21 -17.37
CA GLU A 24 12.26 10.76 -16.12
C GLU A 24 11.34 11.86 -15.65
N LEU A 25 10.05 11.59 -15.78
CA LEU A 25 9.05 12.46 -15.21
C LEU A 25 9.22 12.42 -13.68
N PRO A 26 9.25 13.58 -13.00
CA PRO A 26 9.49 13.63 -11.58
C PRO A 26 8.36 12.95 -10.80
N LYS A 27 8.67 12.49 -9.58
CA LYS A 27 7.63 12.12 -8.61
C LYS A 27 6.82 13.37 -8.26
N PRO A 28 5.53 13.24 -7.87
CA PRO A 28 4.78 14.39 -7.41
C PRO A 28 5.46 15.08 -6.22
N ASP A 29 5.33 16.41 -6.16
CA ASP A 29 5.75 17.18 -5.00
C ASP A 29 4.99 16.71 -3.76
N CYS A 30 5.71 16.55 -2.66
CA CYS A 30 5.17 16.08 -1.38
C CYS A 30 6.01 16.58 -0.21
N ILE A 31 5.47 16.53 0.99
CA ILE A 31 6.19 16.86 2.23
C ILE A 31 7.29 15.82 2.47
N GLN A 32 8.54 16.29 2.49
CA GLN A 32 9.76 15.47 2.63
C GLN A 32 10.41 15.60 4.02
N GLU A 33 9.80 16.30 4.97
CA GLU A 33 10.33 16.49 6.32
C GLU A 33 9.53 15.66 7.33
N PRO A 34 10.18 14.82 8.16
CA PRO A 34 9.49 13.85 9.01
C PRO A 34 8.57 14.49 10.06
N ASN A 35 8.93 15.61 10.67
CA ASN A 35 8.10 16.23 11.70
C ASN A 35 6.85 16.87 11.10
N ALA A 36 6.97 17.53 9.95
CA ALA A 36 5.86 18.10 9.20
C ALA A 36 4.89 16.99 8.73
N ALA A 37 5.43 15.89 8.18
CA ALA A 37 4.62 14.74 7.77
C ALA A 37 3.88 14.11 8.96
N ALA A 38 4.57 13.87 10.09
CA ALA A 38 3.96 13.33 11.29
C ALA A 38 2.87 14.25 11.86
N LYS A 39 3.07 15.58 11.79
CA LYS A 39 2.08 16.56 12.22
C LYS A 39 0.79 16.49 11.37
N VAL A 40 0.90 16.42 10.04
CA VAL A 40 -0.26 16.30 9.15
C VAL A 40 -1.08 15.04 9.49
N ILE A 41 -0.41 13.90 9.66
CA ILE A 41 -1.07 12.64 10.04
C ILE A 41 -1.73 12.77 11.42
N PHE A 42 -1.00 13.30 12.41
CA PHE A 42 -1.50 13.45 13.78
C PHE A 42 -2.74 14.33 13.84
N ASP A 43 -2.70 15.51 13.20
CA ASP A 43 -3.82 16.46 13.18
C ASP A 43 -5.06 15.82 12.54
N LEU A 44 -4.87 15.07 11.46
CA LEU A 44 -5.96 14.39 10.77
C LEU A 44 -6.57 13.27 11.62
N LEU A 45 -5.72 12.44 12.25
CA LEU A 45 -6.16 11.34 13.13
C LEU A 45 -6.84 11.83 14.42
N THR A 46 -6.49 13.01 14.92
CA THR A 46 -7.10 13.61 16.11
C THR A 46 -8.32 14.48 15.82
N SER A 47 -8.56 14.84 14.56
CA SER A 47 -9.74 15.59 14.16
C SER A 47 -11.05 14.80 14.37
N ASP A 48 -12.19 15.50 14.42
CA ASP A 48 -13.52 14.86 14.52
C ASP A 48 -14.01 14.26 13.19
N LYS A 49 -13.28 14.48 12.08
CA LYS A 49 -13.72 14.07 10.75
C LYS A 49 -13.30 12.63 10.43
N PRO A 50 -14.09 11.89 9.64
CA PRO A 50 -13.60 10.68 9.01
C PRO A 50 -12.46 11.01 8.05
N CYS A 51 -11.50 10.12 7.92
CA CYS A 51 -10.34 10.35 7.06
C CYS A 51 -9.79 9.05 6.46
N MET A 52 -9.11 9.19 5.33
CA MET A 52 -8.38 8.13 4.65
C MET A 52 -6.96 8.62 4.36
N ILE A 53 -6.01 8.02 5.08
CA ILE A 53 -4.58 8.14 4.81
C ILE A 53 -4.17 6.86 4.08
N ALA A 54 -3.65 6.97 2.87
CA ALA A 54 -3.41 5.78 2.04
C ALA A 54 -2.20 5.92 1.14
N ARG A 55 -1.79 4.80 0.55
CA ARG A 55 -0.73 4.73 -0.47
C ARG A 55 -1.14 3.80 -1.60
N PHE A 56 -0.63 4.05 -2.80
CA PHE A 56 -0.70 3.09 -3.89
C PHE A 56 0.41 2.06 -3.79
N GLY A 57 0.16 0.86 -4.29
CA GLY A 57 1.19 -0.14 -4.51
C GLY A 57 1.73 -0.05 -5.91
N SER A 58 3.01 -0.39 -6.10
CA SER A 58 3.65 -0.25 -7.41
C SER A 58 2.93 -1.10 -8.47
N THR A 59 2.59 -2.33 -8.14
CA THR A 59 1.84 -3.24 -9.01
C THR A 59 0.43 -2.75 -9.30
N GLU A 60 -0.28 -2.29 -8.28
CA GLU A 60 -1.65 -1.81 -8.35
C GLU A 60 -1.74 -0.51 -9.17
N LEU A 61 -0.81 0.43 -8.97
CA LEU A 61 -0.76 1.66 -9.74
C LEU A 61 -0.30 1.43 -11.19
N THR A 62 0.62 0.49 -11.41
CA THR A 62 1.00 0.06 -12.77
C THR A 62 -0.21 -0.51 -13.51
N CYS A 63 -1.04 -1.29 -12.83
CA CYS A 63 -2.30 -1.82 -13.38
C CYS A 63 -3.28 -0.69 -13.73
N LEU A 64 -3.49 0.25 -12.80
CA LEU A 64 -4.30 1.45 -13.02
C LEU A 64 -3.81 2.33 -14.19
N ALA A 65 -2.49 2.47 -14.35
CA ALA A 65 -1.90 3.17 -15.47
C ALA A 65 -2.17 2.45 -16.79
N ASN A 66 -2.11 1.11 -16.81
CA ASN A 66 -2.46 0.33 -18.00
C ASN A 66 -3.95 0.48 -18.35
N TYR A 67 -4.85 0.39 -17.36
CA TYR A 67 -6.29 0.62 -17.54
C TYR A 67 -6.57 2.02 -18.12
N SER A 68 -5.94 3.05 -17.55
CA SER A 68 -6.08 4.43 -18.03
C SER A 68 -5.62 4.59 -19.48
N GLY A 69 -4.55 3.90 -19.87
CA GLY A 69 -4.10 3.88 -21.26
C GLY A 69 -5.11 3.29 -22.24
N ILE A 70 -5.86 2.28 -21.80
CA ILE A 70 -6.87 1.59 -22.61
C ILE A 70 -8.15 2.43 -22.72
N TYR A 71 -8.63 2.97 -21.60
CA TYR A 71 -10.00 3.51 -21.50
C TYR A 71 -10.09 5.03 -21.39
N ARG A 72 -9.03 5.72 -20.93
CA ARG A 72 -9.05 7.17 -20.69
C ARG A 72 -8.21 7.97 -21.67
N THR A 73 -7.34 7.31 -22.45
CA THR A 73 -6.48 7.99 -23.43
C THR A 73 -6.73 7.50 -24.84
N HIS A 74 -6.68 8.42 -25.80
CA HIS A 74 -6.63 8.05 -27.20
C HIS A 74 -5.28 7.40 -27.55
N GLN A 75 -5.30 6.52 -28.55
CA GLN A 75 -4.11 5.84 -29.05
C GLN A 75 -3.05 6.86 -29.47
N ASN A 76 -1.87 6.79 -28.85
CA ASN A 76 -0.77 7.69 -29.15
C ASN A 76 0.55 6.90 -29.24
N ILE A 77 0.87 6.48 -30.45
CA ILE A 77 2.07 5.67 -30.75
C ILE A 77 3.34 6.42 -30.35
N PHE A 78 3.47 7.69 -30.75
CA PHE A 78 4.66 8.48 -30.47
C PHE A 78 4.81 8.77 -28.97
N GLY A 79 3.73 9.15 -28.30
CA GLY A 79 3.71 9.37 -26.84
C GLY A 79 4.07 8.09 -26.07
N PHE A 80 3.59 6.93 -26.51
CA PHE A 80 4.01 5.64 -25.94
C PHE A 80 5.50 5.35 -26.16
N ILE A 81 6.02 5.55 -27.37
CA ILE A 81 7.44 5.33 -27.70
C ILE A 81 8.34 6.26 -26.88
N LYS A 82 7.94 7.53 -26.69
CA LYS A 82 8.64 8.50 -25.83
C LYS A 82 8.51 8.19 -24.34
N GLY A 83 7.50 7.41 -23.95
CA GLY A 83 7.21 7.05 -22.56
C GLY A 83 6.33 8.06 -21.83
N GLU A 84 5.72 9.00 -22.54
CA GLU A 84 4.78 10.02 -22.03
C GLU A 84 3.37 9.46 -21.84
N LYS A 85 3.04 8.35 -22.50
CA LYS A 85 1.71 7.73 -22.45
C LYS A 85 1.78 6.23 -22.12
N PRO A 86 0.82 5.72 -21.34
CA PRO A 86 0.68 4.29 -21.09
C PRO A 86 0.27 3.51 -22.35
N PRO A 87 0.46 2.16 -22.38
CA PRO A 87 -0.07 1.31 -23.44
C PRO A 87 -1.60 1.27 -23.42
N TRP A 88 -2.23 1.18 -24.60
CA TRP A 88 -3.69 1.06 -24.79
C TRP A 88 -4.13 -0.39 -25.06
N TRP A 89 -3.43 -1.35 -24.48
CA TRP A 89 -3.78 -2.77 -24.50
C TRP A 89 -3.36 -3.42 -23.19
N TRP A 90 -4.07 -4.48 -22.79
CA TRP A 90 -3.70 -5.25 -21.60
C TRP A 90 -2.36 -5.94 -21.78
N ASP A 91 -1.42 -5.71 -20.86
CA ASP A 91 -0.17 -6.45 -20.79
C ASP A 91 -0.35 -7.70 -19.91
N PRO A 92 -0.23 -8.93 -20.47
CA PRO A 92 -0.34 -10.15 -19.67
C PRO A 92 0.62 -10.21 -18.48
N LYS A 93 1.78 -9.51 -18.57
CA LYS A 93 2.73 -9.41 -17.46
C LYS A 93 2.17 -8.63 -16.28
N ILE A 94 1.41 -7.57 -16.53
CA ILE A 94 0.79 -6.75 -15.47
C ILE A 94 -0.28 -7.57 -14.75
N ILE A 95 -1.11 -8.32 -15.50
CA ILE A 95 -2.13 -9.21 -14.93
C ILE A 95 -1.48 -10.31 -14.07
N SER A 96 -0.39 -10.91 -14.57
CA SER A 96 0.36 -11.91 -13.81
C SER A 96 1.01 -11.33 -12.54
N GLN A 97 1.53 -10.11 -12.59
CA GLN A 97 2.10 -9.41 -11.43
C GLN A 97 1.04 -9.09 -10.38
N MET A 98 -0.15 -8.64 -10.80
CA MET A 98 -1.28 -8.42 -9.89
C MET A 98 -1.60 -9.69 -9.08
N GLN A 99 -1.58 -10.86 -9.72
CA GLN A 99 -1.78 -12.12 -9.02
C GLN A 99 -0.61 -12.52 -8.11
N GLN A 100 0.61 -12.53 -8.64
CA GLN A 100 1.75 -13.08 -7.93
C GLN A 100 2.22 -12.19 -6.78
N TRP A 101 2.21 -10.87 -6.97
CA TRP A 101 2.83 -9.92 -6.03
C TRP A 101 1.79 -9.16 -5.21
N SER A 102 0.62 -8.86 -5.79
CA SER A 102 -0.46 -8.15 -5.11
C SER A 102 -1.53 -9.09 -4.53
N GLY A 103 -1.52 -10.36 -4.91
CA GLY A 103 -2.50 -11.36 -4.46
C GLY A 103 -3.88 -11.22 -5.10
N PHE A 104 -3.99 -10.63 -6.29
CA PHE A 104 -5.27 -10.53 -7.00
C PHE A 104 -5.66 -11.85 -7.67
N PHE A 105 -6.92 -12.27 -7.56
CA PHE A 105 -7.41 -13.50 -8.19
C PHE A 105 -8.92 -13.41 -8.51
N PRO A 106 -9.38 -14.08 -9.58
CA PRO A 106 -8.59 -14.73 -10.62
C PRO A 106 -7.89 -13.71 -11.55
N PRO A 107 -6.82 -14.10 -12.27
CA PRO A 107 -6.04 -13.22 -13.15
C PRO A 107 -6.75 -12.99 -14.50
N GLU A 108 -8.01 -12.57 -14.44
CA GLU A 108 -8.88 -12.39 -15.60
C GLU A 108 -9.06 -10.90 -15.90
N VAL A 109 -9.01 -10.53 -17.17
CA VAL A 109 -9.09 -9.13 -17.61
C VAL A 109 -10.33 -8.41 -17.05
N HIS A 110 -11.50 -9.05 -17.13
CA HIS A 110 -12.74 -8.43 -16.65
C HIS A 110 -12.72 -8.19 -15.12
N LYS A 111 -12.05 -9.05 -14.34
CA LYS A 111 -11.87 -8.87 -12.90
C LYS A 111 -10.87 -7.74 -12.60
N ILE A 112 -9.81 -7.65 -13.40
CA ILE A 112 -8.84 -6.55 -13.31
C ILE A 112 -9.52 -5.20 -13.63
N GLU A 113 -10.41 -5.16 -14.62
CA GLU A 113 -11.21 -3.98 -14.95
C GLU A 113 -12.08 -3.55 -13.77
N GLN A 114 -12.80 -4.49 -13.15
CA GLN A 114 -13.57 -4.23 -11.93
C GLN A 114 -12.68 -3.67 -10.79
N PHE A 115 -11.44 -4.16 -10.65
CA PHE A 115 -10.51 -3.67 -9.64
C PHE A 115 -10.09 -2.24 -9.93
N CYS A 116 -9.75 -1.93 -11.19
CA CYS A 116 -9.37 -0.58 -11.60
C CYS A 116 -10.52 0.41 -11.42
N GLU A 117 -11.75 0.02 -11.75
CA GLU A 117 -12.95 0.85 -11.55
C GLU A 117 -13.19 1.16 -10.07
N LEU A 118 -13.13 0.13 -9.21
CA LEU A 118 -13.24 0.30 -7.76
C LEU A 118 -12.15 1.25 -7.23
N MET A 119 -10.89 1.01 -7.61
CA MET A 119 -9.77 1.84 -7.17
C MET A 119 -9.95 3.29 -7.60
N ILE A 120 -10.31 3.54 -8.87
CA ILE A 120 -10.58 4.88 -9.42
C ILE A 120 -11.69 5.59 -8.64
N GLN A 121 -12.77 4.88 -8.32
CA GLN A 121 -13.87 5.41 -7.51
C GLN A 121 -13.42 5.79 -6.09
N ASP A 122 -12.38 5.12 -5.57
CA ASP A 122 -11.87 5.31 -4.22
C ASP A 122 -10.77 6.36 -4.12
N ILE A 123 -10.09 6.73 -5.22
CA ILE A 123 -9.03 7.76 -5.22
C ILE A 123 -9.52 9.10 -4.61
N PRO A 124 -10.69 9.64 -4.98
CA PRO A 124 -11.17 10.91 -4.43
C PRO A 124 -11.42 10.90 -2.92
N LEU A 125 -11.42 9.73 -2.28
CA LEU A 125 -11.57 9.62 -0.83
C LEU A 125 -10.26 9.85 -0.06
N VAL A 126 -9.10 9.88 -0.71
CA VAL A 126 -7.82 10.08 -0.04
C VAL A 126 -7.69 11.52 0.48
N ASP A 127 -7.47 11.68 1.79
CA ASP A 127 -7.16 12.98 2.38
C ASP A 127 -5.64 13.22 2.45
N VAL A 128 -4.87 12.15 2.70
CA VAL A 128 -3.41 12.17 2.70
C VAL A 128 -2.87 10.98 1.91
N LEU A 129 -2.08 11.26 0.88
CA LEU A 129 -1.40 10.25 0.07
C LEU A 129 0.06 10.11 0.48
N GLY A 130 0.47 8.88 0.80
CA GLY A 130 1.88 8.49 0.87
C GLY A 130 2.45 8.37 -0.54
N SER A 131 3.02 9.46 -1.04
CA SER A 131 3.51 9.61 -2.41
C SER A 131 4.90 9.00 -2.56
N TRP A 132 5.09 8.19 -3.61
CA TRP A 132 6.37 7.55 -3.93
C TRP A 132 6.51 7.09 -5.38
N LEU A 133 5.40 7.05 -6.14
CA LEU A 133 5.35 6.58 -7.51
C LEU A 133 5.11 7.74 -8.47
N HIS A 134 5.74 7.64 -9.64
CA HIS A 134 5.61 8.67 -10.65
C HIS A 134 4.20 8.66 -11.26
N GLU A 135 3.62 7.49 -11.51
CA GLU A 135 2.32 7.27 -12.16
C GLU A 135 1.12 7.89 -11.40
N GLU A 136 1.32 8.38 -10.18
CA GLU A 136 0.34 9.13 -9.41
C GLU A 136 -0.16 10.38 -10.16
N HIS A 137 0.66 10.97 -11.04
CA HIS A 137 0.27 12.11 -11.88
C HIS A 137 -0.91 11.80 -12.82
N LEU A 138 -1.14 10.52 -13.16
CA LEU A 138 -2.26 10.11 -14.01
C LEU A 138 -3.63 10.31 -13.33
N PHE A 139 -3.62 10.48 -12.01
CA PHE A 139 -4.80 10.66 -11.17
C PHE A 139 -4.76 11.99 -10.41
N ALA A 140 -4.04 12.99 -10.94
CA ALA A 140 -3.88 14.28 -10.28
C ALA A 140 -5.20 15.03 -10.08
N GLU A 141 -6.18 14.83 -10.97
CA GLU A 141 -7.52 15.41 -10.84
C GLU A 141 -8.29 14.76 -9.68
N GLU A 142 -8.27 13.42 -9.58
CA GLU A 142 -8.90 12.70 -8.48
C GLU A 142 -8.21 12.92 -7.13
N LEU A 143 -6.90 13.22 -7.14
CA LEU A 143 -6.08 13.48 -5.95
C LEU A 143 -6.01 14.98 -5.60
N LEU A 144 -6.79 15.85 -6.24
CA LEU A 144 -6.66 17.31 -6.09
C LEU A 144 -6.79 17.78 -4.63
N SER A 145 -7.62 17.10 -3.84
CA SER A 145 -7.85 17.42 -2.43
C SER A 145 -6.90 16.72 -1.45
N ALA A 146 -6.03 15.83 -1.93
CA ALA A 146 -5.15 15.03 -1.09
C ALA A 146 -3.84 15.78 -0.80
N GLU A 147 -3.51 15.93 0.47
CA GLU A 147 -2.16 16.34 0.88
C GLU A 147 -1.18 15.19 0.58
N LYS A 148 0.01 15.50 0.06
CA LYS A 148 0.99 14.48 -0.31
C LYS A 148 2.16 14.51 0.65
N ILE A 149 2.47 13.36 1.24
CA ILE A 149 3.66 13.17 2.08
C ILE A 149 4.51 12.06 1.52
N ALA A 150 5.84 12.15 1.64
CA ALA A 150 6.70 11.07 1.18
C ALA A 150 6.35 9.78 1.94
N LEU A 151 6.14 8.67 1.21
CA LEU A 151 5.66 7.40 1.79
C LEU A 151 6.49 6.94 3.00
N LEU A 152 7.80 7.20 2.99
CA LEU A 152 8.70 6.84 4.06
C LEU A 152 8.26 7.41 5.43
N PHE A 153 7.65 8.59 5.45
CA PHE A 153 7.19 9.26 6.66
C PHE A 153 5.79 8.84 7.13
N PHE A 154 5.19 7.82 6.49
CA PHE A 154 4.18 7.02 7.17
C PHE A 154 4.80 6.27 8.35
N ASP A 155 6.08 5.90 8.27
CA ASP A 155 6.76 5.25 9.38
C ASP A 155 7.06 6.28 10.49
N PRO A 156 6.59 6.05 11.73
CA PRO A 156 6.62 7.05 12.80
C PRO A 156 8.00 7.28 13.43
N PHE A 157 9.02 6.53 13.01
CA PHE A 157 10.30 6.41 13.74
C PHE A 157 11.19 7.64 13.65
N TRP A 158 10.95 8.51 12.67
CA TRP A 158 11.89 9.58 12.29
C TRP A 158 11.42 10.98 12.70
N ALA A 159 10.26 11.09 13.35
CA ALA A 159 9.72 12.34 13.86
C ALA A 159 9.92 12.43 15.38
N ILE A 160 10.18 13.65 15.87
CA ILE A 160 10.28 13.95 17.32
C ILE A 160 8.92 13.74 17.99
N HIS A 161 7.85 14.14 17.31
CA HIS A 161 6.46 13.95 17.74
C HIS A 161 5.73 13.03 16.76
N PRO A 162 5.77 11.70 16.96
CA PRO A 162 5.21 10.75 16.01
C PRO A 162 3.68 10.80 16.02
N TRP A 163 3.09 10.54 14.87
CA TRP A 163 1.63 10.50 14.70
C TRP A 163 0.95 9.42 15.56
N THR A 164 1.69 8.40 16.00
CA THR A 164 1.18 7.31 16.84
C THR A 164 0.63 7.79 18.17
N LYS A 165 1.03 8.98 18.65
CA LYS A 165 0.41 9.61 19.82
C LYS A 165 -1.09 9.83 19.67
N ALA A 166 -1.60 9.97 18.45
CA ALA A 166 -3.04 10.07 18.18
C ALA A 166 -3.81 8.78 18.53
N LEU A 167 -3.11 7.65 18.68
CA LEU A 167 -3.71 6.35 19.02
C LEU A 167 -3.96 6.19 20.52
N GLU A 168 -3.34 7.00 21.37
CA GLU A 168 -3.38 6.83 22.83
C GLU A 168 -4.83 6.85 23.37
N GLY A 169 -5.18 5.81 24.12
CA GLY A 169 -6.52 5.62 24.69
C GLY A 169 -7.64 5.33 23.69
N LYS A 170 -7.33 5.07 22.41
CA LYS A 170 -8.33 4.77 21.36
C LYS A 170 -8.65 3.27 21.25
N LYS A 171 -9.74 2.95 20.56
CA LYS A 171 -9.98 1.62 20.00
C LYS A 171 -9.33 1.53 18.63
N VAL A 172 -8.23 0.81 18.52
CA VAL A 172 -7.47 0.68 17.27
C VAL A 172 -7.66 -0.70 16.68
N LEU A 173 -8.32 -0.74 15.53
CA LEU A 173 -8.42 -1.96 14.72
C LEU A 173 -7.20 -2.07 13.80
N VAL A 174 -6.58 -3.24 13.77
CA VAL A 174 -5.44 -3.54 12.90
C VAL A 174 -5.83 -4.66 11.94
N VAL A 175 -5.85 -4.35 10.64
CA VAL A 175 -6.07 -5.35 9.57
C VAL A 175 -4.72 -5.73 9.00
N HIS A 176 -4.23 -6.93 9.34
CA HIS A 176 -2.90 -7.40 8.98
C HIS A 176 -2.85 -8.93 8.87
N PRO A 177 -1.96 -9.54 8.08
CA PRO A 177 -1.80 -11.00 8.07
C PRO A 177 -1.19 -11.56 9.38
N PHE A 178 -0.47 -10.73 10.15
CA PHE A 178 0.32 -11.15 11.33
C PHE A 178 -0.39 -10.89 12.65
N THR A 179 -1.70 -11.17 12.72
CA THR A 179 -2.52 -10.78 13.87
C THR A 179 -2.06 -11.38 15.18
N GLU A 180 -1.66 -12.65 15.17
CA GLU A 180 -1.26 -13.39 16.35
C GLU A 180 0.08 -12.86 16.88
N THR A 181 1.03 -12.53 15.99
CA THR A 181 2.29 -11.89 16.40
C THR A 181 2.08 -10.46 16.88
N ILE A 182 1.23 -9.68 16.22
CA ILE A 182 0.89 -8.30 16.63
C ILE A 182 0.29 -8.29 18.04
N GLN A 183 -0.69 -9.15 18.32
CA GLN A 183 -1.30 -9.27 19.65
C GLN A 183 -0.28 -9.65 20.73
N GLN A 184 0.66 -10.56 20.43
CA GLN A 184 1.70 -10.97 21.37
C GLN A 184 2.73 -9.87 21.63
N GLN A 185 3.17 -9.17 20.59
CA GLN A 185 4.11 -8.05 20.70
C GLN A 185 3.49 -6.87 21.45
N TYR A 186 2.23 -6.56 21.19
CA TYR A 186 1.56 -5.42 21.81
C TYR A 186 1.47 -5.53 23.34
N LYS A 187 1.31 -6.76 23.88
CA LYS A 187 1.36 -7.03 25.34
C LYS A 187 2.67 -6.62 26.01
N LYS A 188 3.74 -6.46 25.23
CA LYS A 188 5.06 -6.01 25.68
C LYS A 188 5.53 -4.76 24.92
N ARG A 189 4.60 -3.90 24.46
CA ARG A 189 4.87 -2.66 23.69
C ARG A 189 6.00 -1.80 24.25
N GLU A 190 6.08 -1.68 25.57
CA GLU A 190 7.08 -0.88 26.29
C GLU A 190 8.52 -1.41 26.13
N LEU A 191 8.68 -2.71 25.80
CA LEU A 191 9.99 -3.31 25.52
C LEU A 191 10.41 -3.15 24.05
N ILE A 192 9.47 -2.80 23.16
CA ILE A 192 9.74 -2.61 21.73
C ILE A 192 10.32 -1.23 21.48
N PHE A 193 9.76 -0.20 22.14
CA PHE A 193 10.19 1.19 22.01
C PHE A 193 10.26 1.89 23.36
N GLU A 194 11.39 2.52 23.67
CA GLU A 194 11.64 3.20 24.96
C GLU A 194 10.83 4.51 25.12
N ASN A 195 10.52 5.22 24.02
CA ASN A 195 9.96 6.58 24.06
C ASN A 195 8.42 6.65 23.94
N ASN A 196 7.71 5.59 24.37
CA ASN A 196 6.26 5.49 24.21
C ASN A 196 5.80 5.74 22.75
N LEU A 197 6.61 5.28 21.77
CA LEU A 197 6.31 5.43 20.34
C LEU A 197 5.10 4.59 19.94
N LEU A 198 4.90 3.45 20.61
CA LEU A 198 3.67 2.65 20.54
C LEU A 198 2.88 2.84 21.84
N PRO A 199 1.97 3.84 21.91
CA PRO A 199 1.24 4.13 23.13
C PRO A 199 0.21 3.06 23.47
N GLU A 200 -0.35 3.16 24.67
CA GLU A 200 -1.44 2.28 25.10
C GLU A 200 -2.78 2.69 24.47
N PHE A 201 -3.48 1.67 23.98
CA PHE A 201 -4.77 1.72 23.30
C PHE A 201 -5.45 0.33 23.34
N GLU A 202 -6.75 0.27 23.09
CA GLU A 202 -7.48 -0.99 22.96
C GLU A 202 -7.21 -1.59 21.57
N LEU A 203 -6.37 -2.62 21.50
CA LEU A 203 -6.03 -3.30 20.26
C LEU A 203 -7.11 -4.31 19.85
N LYS A 204 -7.61 -4.17 18.62
CA LYS A 204 -8.42 -5.17 17.92
C LYS A 204 -7.69 -5.59 16.64
N THR A 205 -7.90 -6.82 16.19
CA THR A 205 -7.22 -7.33 15.00
C THR A 205 -8.16 -8.13 14.11
N ILE A 206 -8.08 -7.90 12.80
CA ILE A 206 -8.70 -8.75 11.77
C ILE A 206 -7.57 -9.34 10.92
N LYS A 207 -7.62 -10.65 10.71
CA LYS A 207 -6.64 -11.33 9.88
C LYS A 207 -6.90 -11.03 8.42
N ALA A 208 -5.98 -10.31 7.79
CA ALA A 208 -6.07 -10.00 6.37
C ALA A 208 -5.97 -11.29 5.55
N VAL A 209 -6.84 -11.43 4.54
CA VAL A 209 -6.78 -12.55 3.59
C VAL A 209 -5.45 -12.50 2.84
N GLN A 210 -4.77 -13.64 2.78
CA GLN A 210 -3.44 -13.76 2.20
C GLN A 210 -3.48 -14.66 0.97
N SER A 211 -3.46 -14.05 -0.21
CA SER A 211 -3.52 -14.69 -1.54
C SER A 211 -2.26 -14.44 -2.37
N ILE A 212 -1.25 -13.77 -1.81
CA ILE A 212 0.00 -13.45 -2.51
C ILE A 212 0.77 -14.75 -2.81
N ALA A 213 1.60 -14.73 -3.85
CA ALA A 213 2.43 -15.85 -4.29
C ALA A 213 1.60 -17.10 -4.67
N GLY A 214 0.37 -16.87 -5.14
CA GLY A 214 -0.56 -17.92 -5.54
C GLY A 214 -1.09 -18.74 -4.37
N ALA A 215 -1.06 -18.20 -3.15
CA ALA A 215 -1.68 -18.85 -2.01
C ALA A 215 -3.17 -19.06 -2.26
N THR A 216 -3.63 -20.29 -2.03
CA THR A 216 -5.05 -20.66 -2.17
C THR A 216 -5.85 -20.04 -1.04
N THR A 217 -6.98 -19.42 -1.37
CA THR A 217 -7.93 -18.93 -0.38
C THR A 217 -9.23 -19.74 -0.47
N SER A 218 -10.07 -19.64 0.56
CA SER A 218 -11.42 -20.23 0.56
C SER A 218 -12.43 -19.42 -0.26
N PHE A 219 -12.03 -18.28 -0.83
CA PHE A 219 -12.89 -17.37 -1.57
C PHE A 219 -12.83 -17.67 -3.07
N ALA A 220 -13.95 -17.50 -3.76
CA ALA A 220 -14.06 -17.69 -5.21
C ALA A 220 -13.26 -16.65 -5.98
N ASP A 221 -13.23 -15.40 -5.50
CA ASP A 221 -12.44 -14.33 -6.07
C ASP A 221 -11.98 -13.30 -5.02
N TRP A 222 -11.17 -12.35 -5.48
CA TRP A 222 -10.61 -11.28 -4.68
C TRP A 222 -11.67 -10.33 -4.11
N PHE A 223 -12.79 -10.13 -4.81
CA PHE A 223 -13.86 -9.25 -4.33
C PHE A 223 -14.64 -9.89 -3.18
N GLU A 224 -14.89 -11.21 -3.24
CA GLU A 224 -15.49 -11.94 -2.13
C GLU A 224 -14.60 -11.88 -0.88
N ALA A 225 -13.29 -12.04 -1.04
CA ALA A 225 -12.33 -11.88 0.05
C ALA A 225 -12.32 -10.43 0.61
N LEU A 226 -12.40 -9.43 -0.27
CA LEU A 226 -12.50 -8.02 0.13
C LEU A 226 -13.78 -7.77 0.95
N ASP A 227 -14.93 -8.24 0.48
CA ASP A 227 -16.23 -8.03 1.13
C ASP A 227 -16.33 -8.77 2.46
N TYR A 228 -15.72 -9.96 2.57
CA TYR A 228 -15.55 -10.64 3.84
C TYR A 228 -14.80 -9.79 4.87
N MET A 229 -13.69 -9.15 4.47
CA MET A 229 -12.94 -8.26 5.37
C MET A 229 -13.71 -6.98 5.69
N LYS A 230 -14.43 -6.38 4.73
CA LYS A 230 -15.31 -5.23 4.99
C LYS A 230 -16.36 -5.56 6.05
N LYS A 231 -17.03 -6.70 5.92
CA LYS A 231 -18.04 -7.14 6.89
C LYS A 231 -17.47 -7.29 8.30
N GLN A 232 -16.28 -7.88 8.46
CA GLN A 232 -15.64 -7.94 9.77
C GLN A 232 -15.30 -6.57 10.35
N ILE A 233 -14.90 -5.62 9.50
CA ILE A 233 -14.66 -4.23 9.90
C ILE A 233 -15.97 -3.61 10.40
N GLU A 234 -17.07 -3.75 9.65
CA GLU A 234 -18.39 -3.22 10.03
C GLU A 234 -18.90 -3.76 11.38
N GLU A 235 -18.62 -5.04 11.67
CA GLU A 235 -19.01 -5.70 12.92
C GLU A 235 -18.10 -5.34 14.11
N THR A 236 -16.98 -4.65 13.88
CA THR A 236 -16.03 -4.28 14.92
C THR A 236 -16.22 -2.84 15.37
N ASP A 237 -16.36 -2.62 16.68
CA ASP A 237 -16.36 -1.27 17.26
C ASP A 237 -14.93 -0.73 17.40
N PHE A 238 -14.57 0.31 16.64
CA PHE A 238 -13.25 0.97 16.66
C PHE A 238 -13.32 2.47 16.35
N ASP A 239 -12.26 3.19 16.70
CA ASP A 239 -12.07 4.63 16.39
C ASP A 239 -11.17 4.83 15.15
N ILE A 240 -10.07 4.08 15.09
CA ILE A 240 -9.05 4.17 14.04
C ILE A 240 -8.73 2.77 13.51
N CYS A 241 -8.62 2.62 12.19
CA CYS A 241 -8.23 1.38 11.53
C CYS A 241 -6.86 1.53 10.85
N LEU A 242 -5.86 0.76 11.31
CA LEU A 242 -4.54 0.65 10.69
C LEU A 242 -4.49 -0.56 9.76
N ILE A 243 -4.05 -0.38 8.51
CA ILE A 243 -4.23 -1.38 7.46
C ILE A 243 -2.90 -1.71 6.75
N GLY A 244 -2.50 -2.98 6.86
CA GLY A 244 -1.42 -3.60 6.09
C GLY A 244 -1.92 -4.89 5.46
N ALA A 245 -2.65 -4.78 4.34
CA ALA A 245 -3.39 -5.88 3.74
C ALA A 245 -3.17 -6.01 2.22
N GLY A 246 -1.94 -5.81 1.75
CA GLY A 246 -1.61 -5.94 0.31
C GLY A 246 -2.53 -5.09 -0.60
N ALA A 247 -2.98 -5.66 -1.72
CA ALA A 247 -3.89 -5.00 -2.65
C ALA A 247 -5.25 -4.61 -2.04
N TYR A 248 -5.66 -5.25 -0.95
CA TYR A 248 -6.91 -4.93 -0.25
C TYR A 248 -6.82 -3.62 0.52
N GLY A 249 -5.60 -3.16 0.86
CA GLY A 249 -5.40 -2.07 1.82
C GLY A 249 -6.07 -0.76 1.42
N PHE A 250 -5.97 -0.38 0.14
CA PHE A 250 -6.56 0.85 -0.37
C PHE A 250 -8.10 0.84 -0.34
N PRO A 251 -8.80 -0.15 -0.92
CA PRO A 251 -10.27 -0.19 -0.88
C PRO A 251 -10.83 -0.46 0.52
N LEU A 252 -10.11 -1.18 1.40
CA LEU A 252 -10.49 -1.29 2.81
C LEU A 252 -10.43 0.06 3.51
N ALA A 253 -9.41 0.87 3.26
CA ALA A 253 -9.31 2.21 3.83
C ALA A 253 -10.42 3.15 3.33
N ALA A 254 -10.73 3.09 2.03
CA ALA A 254 -11.85 3.82 1.44
C ALA A 254 -13.20 3.41 2.04
N HIS A 255 -13.40 2.10 2.27
CA HIS A 255 -14.58 1.59 2.94
C HIS A 255 -14.70 2.10 4.39
N VAL A 256 -13.63 2.05 5.18
CA VAL A 256 -13.60 2.59 6.55
C VAL A 256 -13.97 4.09 6.58
N LYS A 257 -13.46 4.90 5.64
CA LYS A 257 -13.86 6.32 5.55
C LYS A 257 -15.34 6.48 5.22
N ARG A 258 -15.90 5.64 4.33
CA ARG A 258 -17.34 5.63 4.01
C ARG A 258 -18.22 5.25 5.20
N LEU A 259 -17.72 4.46 6.15
CA LEU A 259 -18.38 4.18 7.43
C LEU A 259 -18.34 5.37 8.41
N GLY A 260 -17.74 6.50 8.03
CA GLY A 260 -17.56 7.65 8.91
C GLY A 260 -16.44 7.47 9.93
N LYS A 261 -15.48 6.57 9.67
CA LYS A 261 -14.35 6.27 10.56
C LYS A 261 -13.01 6.74 9.95
N LYS A 262 -11.93 6.54 10.70
CA LYS A 262 -10.56 6.92 10.31
C LYS A 262 -9.78 5.70 9.85
N ALA A 263 -9.20 5.78 8.66
CA ALA A 263 -8.40 4.72 8.06
C ALA A 263 -6.98 5.19 7.77
N PHE A 264 -6.00 4.34 8.09
CA PHE A 264 -4.61 4.54 7.71
C PHE A 264 -4.04 3.27 7.07
N HIS A 265 -4.02 3.24 5.74
CA HIS A 265 -3.34 2.23 4.95
C HIS A 265 -1.84 2.54 4.84
N ILE A 266 -1.08 1.95 5.76
CA ILE A 266 0.39 2.08 5.83
C ILE A 266 1.06 1.07 4.88
N GLY A 267 0.46 -0.12 4.73
CA GLY A 267 1.05 -1.21 3.95
C GLY A 267 2.00 -2.06 4.79
N GLY A 268 3.00 -2.64 4.14
CA GLY A 268 3.83 -3.67 4.79
C GLY A 268 4.66 -3.17 5.98
N SER A 269 5.05 -1.88 6.02
CA SER A 269 5.83 -1.35 7.14
C SER A 269 5.05 -1.26 8.46
N LEU A 270 3.72 -1.42 8.44
CA LEU A 270 2.88 -1.49 9.65
C LEU A 270 3.39 -2.56 10.63
N GLN A 271 3.96 -3.66 10.15
CA GLN A 271 4.52 -4.69 11.02
C GLN A 271 5.66 -4.18 11.92
N LEU A 272 6.42 -3.18 11.46
CA LEU A 272 7.53 -2.59 12.21
C LEU A 272 7.03 -1.84 13.44
N LEU A 273 5.84 -1.23 13.36
CA LEU A 273 5.21 -0.57 14.50
C LEU A 273 4.96 -1.54 15.66
N PHE A 274 4.86 -2.84 15.40
CA PHE A 274 4.69 -3.87 16.43
C PHE A 274 5.99 -4.65 16.71
N GLY A 275 7.15 -4.14 16.28
CA GLY A 275 8.44 -4.79 16.52
C GLY A 275 8.61 -6.10 15.77
N ILE A 276 7.99 -6.23 14.59
CA ILE A 276 8.07 -7.42 13.74
C ILE A 276 9.02 -7.12 12.57
N LYS A 277 10.19 -7.75 12.57
CA LYS A 277 11.19 -7.62 11.51
C LYS A 277 10.73 -8.34 10.25
N GLY A 278 11.20 -7.84 9.11
CA GLY A 278 11.16 -8.53 7.83
C GLY A 278 12.46 -8.27 7.09
N LYS A 279 12.87 -9.20 6.24
CA LYS A 279 14.16 -9.14 5.50
C LYS A 279 14.44 -7.79 4.82
N ARG A 280 13.40 -7.09 4.34
CA ARG A 280 13.52 -5.78 3.68
C ARG A 280 14.25 -4.74 4.53
N TRP A 281 14.02 -4.75 5.84
CA TRP A 281 14.47 -3.70 6.76
C TRP A 281 15.73 -4.10 7.54
N GLU A 282 16.34 -5.24 7.24
CA GLU A 282 17.56 -5.74 7.89
C GLU A 282 18.86 -5.28 7.22
N SER A 283 18.78 -4.54 6.12
CA SER A 283 19.92 -4.03 5.36
C SER A 283 19.69 -2.57 4.95
N ASP A 284 20.49 -2.06 3.99
CA ASP A 284 20.47 -0.68 3.47
C ASP A 284 19.16 -0.33 2.72
N TYR A 285 18.03 -0.37 3.41
CA TYR A 285 16.71 -0.05 2.90
C TYR A 285 16.59 1.43 2.48
N HIS A 286 17.27 2.33 3.22
CA HIS A 286 17.27 3.76 2.94
C HIS A 286 18.63 4.39 3.27
N ASN A 287 19.09 5.30 2.43
CA ASN A 287 20.43 5.90 2.54
C ASN A 287 20.58 6.85 3.75
N VAL A 288 19.47 7.39 4.26
CA VAL A 288 19.46 8.37 5.37
C VAL A 288 18.93 7.76 6.67
N TYR A 289 18.01 6.79 6.58
CA TYR A 289 17.23 6.31 7.72
C TYR A 289 17.55 4.85 7.98
N ASN A 290 18.23 4.59 9.10
CA ASN A 290 18.77 3.28 9.45
C ASN A 290 17.75 2.42 10.20
N TYR A 291 16.92 1.68 9.46
CA TYR A 291 15.94 0.76 10.05
C TYR A 291 16.56 -0.32 10.96
N PRO A 292 17.71 -0.94 10.62
CA PRO A 292 18.39 -1.86 11.53
C PRO A 292 18.67 -1.29 12.93
N SER A 293 18.90 0.03 13.05
CA SER A 293 19.12 0.69 14.34
C SER A 293 17.88 0.74 15.26
N LEU A 294 16.69 0.51 14.72
CA LEU A 294 15.44 0.43 15.49
C LEU A 294 15.31 -0.89 16.26
N PHE A 295 16.07 -1.92 15.86
CA PHE A 295 15.90 -3.27 16.37
C PHE A 295 16.58 -3.47 17.73
N ASN A 296 15.87 -4.15 18.63
CA ASN A 296 16.41 -4.61 19.90
C ASN A 296 16.12 -6.11 20.12
N ALA A 297 16.43 -6.63 21.31
CA ALA A 297 16.25 -8.04 21.67
C ALA A 297 14.78 -8.51 21.70
N HIS A 298 13.82 -7.60 21.76
CA HIS A 298 12.38 -7.90 21.86
C HIS A 298 11.65 -7.87 20.52
N TRP A 299 12.33 -7.48 19.45
CA TRP A 299 11.82 -7.57 18.09
C TRP A 299 11.88 -9.02 17.57
N VAL A 300 10.83 -9.46 16.89
CA VAL A 300 10.66 -10.84 16.43
C VAL A 300 10.45 -10.92 14.93
N ARG A 301 10.43 -12.13 14.37
CA ARG A 301 9.87 -12.40 13.05
C ARG A 301 8.41 -12.83 13.18
N PRO A 302 7.59 -12.71 12.13
CA PRO A 302 6.24 -13.29 12.14
C PRO A 302 6.31 -14.80 12.37
N LYS A 303 5.22 -15.38 12.85
CA LYS A 303 5.13 -16.84 13.03
C LYS A 303 5.22 -17.56 11.69
N GLU A 304 5.68 -18.81 11.72
CA GLU A 304 5.78 -19.60 10.48
C GLU A 304 4.39 -19.86 9.87
N GLU A 305 3.34 -19.98 10.70
CA GLU A 305 1.96 -20.11 10.22
C GLU A 305 1.40 -18.82 9.59
N GLU A 306 2.04 -17.68 9.84
CA GLU A 306 1.71 -16.38 9.22
C GLU A 306 2.52 -16.13 7.93
N LYS A 307 3.37 -17.09 7.54
CA LYS A 307 4.19 -17.04 6.34
C LYS A 307 3.56 -17.85 5.20
N PRO A 308 3.27 -17.24 4.05
CA PRO A 308 2.83 -17.97 2.86
C PRO A 308 3.88 -19.00 2.44
N THR A 309 3.43 -20.18 2.01
CA THR A 309 4.31 -21.27 1.55
C THR A 309 5.30 -20.82 0.49
N ASN A 310 4.88 -19.92 -0.41
CA ASN A 310 5.69 -19.41 -1.51
C ASN A 310 6.19 -17.97 -1.29
N ALA A 311 6.39 -17.55 -0.03
CA ALA A 311 6.81 -16.18 0.33
C ALA A 311 8.05 -15.67 -0.43
N GLN A 312 8.95 -16.57 -0.87
CA GLN A 312 10.15 -16.21 -1.65
C GLN A 312 9.84 -15.55 -3.00
N ILE A 313 8.65 -15.78 -3.58
CA ILE A 313 8.20 -15.12 -4.81
C ILE A 313 7.99 -13.61 -4.58
N VAL A 314 7.72 -13.22 -3.34
CA VAL A 314 7.45 -11.84 -2.92
C VAL A 314 8.75 -11.17 -2.51
N GLU A 315 9.51 -10.72 -3.50
CA GLU A 315 10.77 -9.99 -3.29
C GLU A 315 11.75 -10.74 -2.36
N GLY A 316 11.82 -12.07 -2.49
CA GLY A 316 12.69 -12.91 -1.67
C GLY A 316 12.28 -12.99 -0.19
N ALA A 317 10.97 -13.04 0.07
CA ALA A 317 10.34 -13.04 1.40
C ALA A 317 10.60 -11.77 2.20
N CYS A 318 10.48 -10.61 1.55
CA CYS A 318 10.85 -9.30 2.10
C CYS A 318 10.15 -8.92 3.43
N TYR A 319 8.93 -9.41 3.67
CA TYR A 319 8.14 -9.13 4.89
C TYR A 319 8.36 -10.13 6.03
N TRP A 320 9.04 -11.25 5.75
CA TRP A 320 9.22 -12.35 6.70
C TRP A 320 10.65 -12.44 7.19
#